data_AF-L7FMI2-F1
#
_entry.id   AF-L7FMI2-F1
#
_cell.length_a   1.000
_cell.length_b   1.000
_cell.length_c   1.000
_cell.angle_alpha   90.00
_cell.angle_beta   90.00
_cell.angle_gamma   90.00
#
_symmetry.space_group_name_H-M   'P 1'
#
loop_
_entity.id
_entity.type
_entity.pdbx_description
1 polymer ?
#
loop_
_entity_poly.entity_id
_entity_poly.type
_entity_poly.pdbx_seq_one_letter_code
_entity_poly.pdbx_strand_id
1 'polypeptide(L)'
;MEFPKEKITFLKAVEFMGEFEEAIPVVNEMKKEMMDFIQFVEESECENYEEIISSLNKISDDLYTNFSTTVTSVKPLYYENNPNMQIIQTIAFNYVHGIFHLKLWRLLTVVLFAIQDALLLSTCQSSILSSLLSDESTTTLLESFKETFNTIQTDLVTPDEVLYALKTLSDAIDKTTPVVENRSEKWKEFVVLSQPSHLMSIYHYIKLSQNTENEAISNLIKNVIDDLLTNGPVVEKMQEKVVCLIDDE
;
A
#
# COMPACT_ATOMS: atom_id res chain seq x y z
N MET A 1 -28.19 -9.04 19.05
CA MET A 1 -27.17 -8.12 18.49
C MET A 1 -27.74 -7.57 17.19
N GLU A 2 -27.75 -6.26 16.99
CA GLU A 2 -28.21 -5.66 15.73
C GLU A 2 -27.08 -5.65 14.71
N PHE A 3 -27.36 -6.09 13.48
CA PHE A 3 -26.41 -6.00 12.38
C PHE A 3 -26.21 -4.53 11.97
N PRO A 4 -24.98 -4.11 11.65
CA PRO A 4 -24.72 -2.76 11.16
C PRO A 4 -25.48 -2.51 9.85
N LYS A 5 -26.23 -1.41 9.76
CA LYS A 5 -27.07 -1.08 8.59
C LYS A 5 -26.34 -0.29 7.49
N GLU A 6 -25.08 0.07 7.70
CA GLU A 6 -24.27 0.90 6.81
C GLU A 6 -23.00 0.16 6.34
N LYS A 7 -22.33 0.68 5.29
CA LYS A 7 -21.03 0.19 4.83
C LYS A 7 -20.02 0.29 5.98
N ILE A 8 -19.37 -0.81 6.32
CA ILE A 8 -18.47 -0.88 7.47
C ILE A 8 -17.02 -0.89 7.01
N THR A 9 -16.22 -0.04 7.66
CA THR A 9 -14.76 -0.03 7.48
C THR A 9 -14.19 -1.38 7.91
N PHE A 10 -13.02 -1.73 7.38
CA PHE A 10 -12.36 -2.99 7.73
C PHE A 10 -12.12 -3.12 9.24
N LEU A 11 -11.72 -2.04 9.94
CA LEU A 11 -11.53 -2.07 11.39
C LEU A 11 -12.79 -2.53 12.15
N LYS A 12 -13.96 -1.99 11.77
CA LYS A 12 -15.25 -2.41 12.34
C LYS A 12 -15.66 -3.82 11.91
N ALA A 13 -15.25 -4.26 10.72
CA ALA A 13 -15.43 -5.64 10.29
C ALA A 13 -14.57 -6.61 11.11
N VAL A 14 -13.34 -6.24 11.49
CA VAL A 14 -12.48 -7.02 12.40
C VAL A 14 -13.06 -7.09 13.80
N GLU A 15 -13.47 -5.95 14.37
CA GLU A 15 -14.13 -5.90 15.69
C GLU A 15 -15.40 -6.76 15.72
N PHE A 16 -16.20 -6.72 14.66
CA PHE A 16 -17.41 -7.52 14.57
C PHE A 16 -17.10 -9.01 14.35
N MET A 17 -16.20 -9.35 13.43
CA MET A 17 -15.96 -10.74 13.02
C MET A 17 -15.05 -11.52 13.96
N GLY A 18 -14.16 -10.86 14.71
CA GLY A 18 -13.27 -11.53 15.67
C GLY A 18 -14.01 -12.39 16.70
N GLU A 19 -15.26 -12.03 17.05
CA GLU A 19 -16.11 -12.81 17.96
C GLU A 19 -16.84 -13.99 17.29
N PHE A 20 -16.98 -13.98 15.96
CA PHE A 20 -17.81 -14.93 15.20
C PHE A 20 -17.04 -15.68 14.11
N GLU A 21 -15.73 -15.52 14.05
CA GLU A 21 -14.87 -16.01 12.98
C GLU A 21 -15.04 -17.51 12.74
N GLU A 22 -15.06 -18.30 13.82
CA GLU A 22 -15.23 -19.76 13.74
C GLU A 22 -16.67 -20.19 13.40
N ALA A 23 -17.66 -19.31 13.60
CA ALA A 23 -19.07 -19.62 13.42
C ALA A 23 -19.57 -19.39 11.98
N ILE A 24 -18.74 -18.80 11.11
CA ILE A 24 -19.08 -18.50 9.72
C ILE A 24 -18.18 -19.36 8.81
N PRO A 25 -18.64 -20.54 8.34
CA PRO A 25 -17.83 -21.48 7.57
C PRO A 25 -17.14 -20.88 6.34
N VAL A 26 -17.79 -19.93 5.66
CA VAL A 26 -17.23 -19.19 4.53
C VAL A 26 -15.95 -18.44 4.90
N VAL A 27 -15.88 -17.86 6.10
CA VAL A 27 -14.68 -17.13 6.57
C VAL A 27 -13.53 -18.10 6.81
N ASN A 28 -13.81 -19.27 7.39
CA ASN A 28 -12.80 -20.31 7.63
C ASN A 28 -12.25 -20.89 6.31
N GLU A 29 -13.12 -21.17 5.35
CA GLU A 29 -12.72 -21.72 4.04
C GLU A 29 -11.84 -20.71 3.29
N MET A 30 -12.23 -19.44 3.26
CA MET A 30 -11.45 -18.40 2.60
C MET A 30 -10.14 -18.06 3.31
N LYS A 31 -10.13 -18.07 4.66
CA LYS A 31 -8.90 -17.87 5.43
C LYS A 31 -7.89 -18.96 5.11
N LYS A 32 -8.36 -20.20 4.94
CA LYS A 32 -7.50 -21.31 4.53
C LYS A 32 -6.92 -21.09 3.13
N GLU A 33 -7.75 -20.77 2.14
CA GLU A 33 -7.28 -20.47 0.77
C GLU A 33 -6.23 -19.35 0.75
N MET A 34 -6.45 -18.29 1.54
CA MET A 34 -5.51 -17.18 1.69
C MET A 34 -4.20 -17.59 2.41
N MET A 35 -4.27 -18.42 3.45
CA MET A 35 -3.07 -18.89 4.16
C MET A 35 -2.23 -19.84 3.31
N ASP A 36 -2.88 -20.76 2.58
CA ASP A 36 -2.23 -21.64 1.61
C ASP A 36 -1.54 -20.80 0.52
N PHE A 37 -2.14 -19.67 0.13
CA PHE A 37 -1.53 -18.71 -0.79
C PHE A 37 -0.33 -17.95 -0.21
N ILE A 38 -0.43 -17.41 1.01
CA ILE A 38 0.69 -16.72 1.64
C ILE A 38 1.89 -17.65 1.76
N GLN A 39 1.64 -18.90 2.16
CA GLN A 39 2.66 -19.93 2.23
C GLN A 39 3.27 -20.21 0.85
N PHE A 40 2.45 -20.32 -0.21
CA PHE A 40 2.96 -20.45 -1.57
C PHE A 40 3.90 -19.29 -1.95
N VAL A 41 3.55 -18.03 -1.65
CA VAL A 41 4.42 -16.88 -1.99
C VAL A 41 5.70 -16.87 -1.15
N GLU A 42 5.63 -17.22 0.12
CA GLU A 42 6.80 -17.35 1.01
C GLU A 42 7.73 -18.49 0.57
N GLU A 43 7.18 -19.57 0.00
CA GLU A 43 7.92 -20.73 -0.51
C GLU A 43 8.33 -20.62 -1.99
N SER A 44 7.81 -19.61 -2.71
CA SER A 44 8.13 -19.38 -4.11
C SER A 44 9.55 -18.81 -4.22
N GLU A 45 10.47 -19.59 -4.78
CA GLU A 45 11.81 -19.17 -5.19
C GLU A 45 11.77 -18.23 -6.41
N CYS A 46 10.84 -17.27 -6.47
CA CYS A 46 10.68 -16.39 -7.62
C CYS A 46 11.93 -15.52 -7.80
N GLU A 47 12.76 -15.89 -8.76
CA GLU A 47 13.98 -15.16 -9.14
C GLU A 47 13.67 -13.80 -9.80
N ASN A 48 12.43 -13.61 -10.30
CA ASN A 48 12.03 -12.40 -11.02
C ASN A 48 10.86 -11.65 -10.34
N TYR A 49 11.14 -10.40 -10.01
CA TYR A 49 10.23 -9.45 -9.40
C TYR A 49 8.90 -9.23 -10.16
N GLU A 50 8.93 -9.17 -11.49
CA GLU A 50 7.73 -8.97 -12.32
C GLU A 50 6.78 -10.16 -12.24
N GLU A 51 7.32 -11.37 -12.05
CA GLU A 51 6.54 -12.60 -11.87
C GLU A 51 5.87 -12.63 -10.51
N ILE A 52 6.50 -12.07 -9.46
CA ILE A 52 5.91 -11.92 -8.13
C ILE A 52 4.70 -10.98 -8.21
N ILE A 53 4.84 -9.81 -8.84
CA ILE A 53 3.72 -8.86 -8.99
C ILE A 53 2.60 -9.44 -9.86
N SER A 54 2.95 -10.11 -10.96
CA SER A 54 1.96 -10.75 -11.82
C SER A 54 1.19 -11.83 -11.05
N SER A 55 1.87 -12.63 -10.23
CA SER A 55 1.27 -13.66 -9.38
C SER A 55 0.40 -13.03 -8.29
N LEU A 56 0.87 -11.97 -7.62
CA LEU A 56 0.10 -11.22 -6.62
C LEU A 56 -1.18 -10.62 -7.22
N ASN A 57 -1.10 -10.02 -8.42
CA ASN A 57 -2.27 -9.46 -9.12
C ASN A 57 -3.27 -10.54 -9.50
N LYS A 58 -2.80 -11.60 -10.17
CA LYS A 58 -3.65 -12.71 -10.57
C LYS A 58 -4.35 -13.34 -9.37
N ILE A 59 -3.66 -13.47 -8.26
CA ILE A 59 -4.21 -14.14 -7.08
C ILE A 59 -5.11 -13.21 -6.27
N SER A 60 -4.83 -11.91 -6.25
CA SER A 60 -5.80 -10.91 -5.79
C SER A 60 -7.10 -11.04 -6.59
N ASP A 61 -7.02 -11.07 -7.93
CA ASP A 61 -8.17 -11.22 -8.82
C ASP A 61 -8.89 -12.57 -8.64
N ASP A 62 -8.14 -13.67 -8.49
CA ASP A 62 -8.69 -15.00 -8.21
C ASP A 62 -9.37 -15.02 -6.84
N LEU A 63 -8.80 -14.38 -5.80
CA LEU A 63 -9.43 -14.24 -4.48
C LEU A 63 -10.73 -13.43 -4.57
N TYR A 64 -10.76 -12.31 -5.29
CA TYR A 64 -12.01 -11.54 -5.47
C TYR A 64 -13.08 -12.33 -6.24
N THR A 65 -12.65 -13.05 -7.28
CA THR A 65 -13.55 -13.83 -8.14
C THR A 65 -14.10 -15.06 -7.42
N ASN A 66 -13.22 -15.81 -6.73
CA ASN A 66 -13.58 -16.95 -5.91
C ASN A 66 -14.37 -16.52 -4.69
N PHE A 67 -14.04 -15.38 -4.08
CA PHE A 67 -14.83 -14.82 -2.98
C PHE A 67 -16.30 -14.61 -3.38
N SER A 68 -16.52 -13.89 -4.47
CA SER A 68 -17.86 -13.61 -4.98
C SER A 68 -18.62 -14.90 -5.28
N THR A 69 -17.92 -15.89 -5.85
CA THR A 69 -18.48 -17.20 -6.21
C THR A 69 -18.81 -18.04 -4.97
N THR A 70 -17.88 -18.19 -4.02
CA THR A 70 -18.06 -18.93 -2.77
C THR A 70 -19.17 -18.32 -1.95
N VAL A 71 -19.17 -17.02 -1.73
CA VAL A 71 -20.25 -16.30 -1.03
C VAL A 71 -21.62 -16.50 -1.68
N THR A 72 -21.68 -16.52 -3.01
CA THR A 72 -22.91 -16.76 -3.75
C THR A 72 -23.36 -18.22 -3.66
N SER A 73 -22.42 -19.17 -3.64
CA SER A 73 -22.68 -20.61 -3.56
C SER A 73 -23.14 -21.08 -2.18
N VAL A 74 -22.71 -20.41 -1.11
CA VAL A 74 -23.10 -20.74 0.28
C VAL A 74 -24.37 -19.99 0.72
N LYS A 75 -24.78 -18.95 -0.04
CA LYS A 75 -26.05 -18.20 0.13
C LYS A 75 -27.28 -19.10 0.33
N PRO A 76 -27.47 -20.22 -0.40
CA PRO A 76 -28.62 -21.09 -0.24
C PRO A 76 -28.56 -22.01 0.99
N LEU A 77 -27.36 -22.37 1.47
CA LEU A 77 -27.17 -23.45 2.45
C LEU A 77 -27.39 -23.02 3.91
N TYR A 78 -27.25 -21.74 4.23
CA TYR A 78 -27.28 -21.26 5.62
C TYR A 78 -28.23 -20.08 5.86
N TYR A 79 -28.68 -19.41 4.79
CA TYR A 79 -29.23 -18.06 4.91
C TYR A 79 -30.40 -17.73 3.99
N GLU A 80 -31.06 -18.74 3.38
CA GLU A 80 -32.31 -18.51 2.65
C GLU A 80 -33.31 -17.76 3.56
N ASN A 81 -33.69 -16.55 3.13
CA ASN A 81 -34.60 -15.61 3.81
C ASN A 81 -34.03 -14.74 4.96
N ASN A 82 -32.71 -14.64 5.16
CA ASN A 82 -32.18 -13.66 6.12
C ASN A 82 -32.07 -12.25 5.49
N PRO A 83 -32.82 -11.24 5.97
CA PRO A 83 -32.82 -9.88 5.40
C PRO A 83 -31.48 -9.16 5.55
N ASN A 84 -30.60 -9.63 6.44
CA ASN A 84 -29.28 -9.05 6.66
C ASN A 84 -28.17 -9.71 5.82
N MET A 85 -28.51 -10.54 4.82
CA MET A 85 -27.47 -11.31 4.11
C MET A 85 -26.46 -10.47 3.35
N GLN A 86 -26.91 -9.42 2.66
CA GLN A 86 -25.96 -8.52 1.97
C GLN A 86 -24.98 -7.87 2.95
N ILE A 87 -25.43 -7.58 4.18
CA ILE A 87 -24.58 -7.03 5.23
C ILE A 87 -23.54 -8.06 5.65
N ILE A 88 -23.95 -9.28 6.00
CA ILE A 88 -23.02 -10.36 6.41
C ILE A 88 -21.98 -10.65 5.32
N GLN A 89 -22.40 -10.68 4.06
CA GLN A 89 -21.49 -10.87 2.91
C GLN A 89 -20.47 -9.74 2.80
N THR A 90 -20.91 -8.50 2.97
CA THR A 90 -20.03 -7.33 2.94
C THR A 90 -19.04 -7.35 4.11
N ILE A 91 -19.48 -7.76 5.30
CA ILE A 91 -18.61 -7.87 6.47
C ILE A 91 -17.55 -8.95 6.26
N ALA A 92 -17.97 -10.15 5.86
CA ALA A 92 -17.05 -11.27 5.60
C ALA A 92 -16.06 -10.94 4.49
N PHE A 93 -16.52 -10.24 3.44
CA PHE A 93 -15.65 -9.72 2.39
C PHE A 93 -14.58 -8.81 2.95
N ASN A 94 -15.01 -7.72 3.61
CA ASN A 94 -14.11 -6.70 4.11
C ASN A 94 -13.11 -7.29 5.10
N TYR A 95 -13.54 -8.24 5.93
CA TYR A 95 -12.68 -8.94 6.88
C TYR A 95 -11.57 -9.74 6.20
N VAL A 96 -11.92 -10.67 5.30
CA VAL A 96 -10.88 -11.50 4.66
C VAL A 96 -10.02 -10.69 3.71
N HIS A 97 -10.63 -9.77 2.98
CA HIS A 97 -9.95 -8.81 2.13
C HIS A 97 -8.92 -7.98 2.90
N GLY A 98 -9.26 -7.49 4.09
CA GLY A 98 -8.31 -6.72 4.90
C GLY A 98 -7.21 -7.59 5.53
N ILE A 99 -7.48 -8.85 5.89
CA ILE A 99 -6.41 -9.78 6.32
C ILE A 99 -5.43 -10.06 5.18
N PHE A 100 -5.94 -10.26 3.97
CA PHE A 100 -5.11 -10.44 2.77
C PHE A 100 -4.18 -9.23 2.59
N HIS A 101 -4.73 -8.02 2.61
CA HIS A 101 -3.95 -6.79 2.48
C HIS A 101 -2.94 -6.60 3.61
N LEU A 102 -3.27 -6.95 4.85
CA LEU A 102 -2.33 -6.95 5.97
C LEU A 102 -1.13 -7.88 5.74
N LYS A 103 -1.40 -9.09 5.28
CA LYS A 103 -0.37 -10.10 5.02
C LYS A 103 0.48 -9.72 3.82
N LEU A 104 -0.15 -9.19 2.78
CA LEU A 104 0.51 -8.67 1.59
C LEU A 104 1.39 -7.47 1.92
N TRP A 105 0.89 -6.53 2.72
CA TRP A 105 1.66 -5.39 3.20
C TRP A 105 2.91 -5.82 3.95
N ARG A 106 2.80 -6.83 4.82
CA ARG A 106 3.95 -7.42 5.51
C ARG A 106 4.93 -8.08 4.53
N LEU A 107 4.44 -8.81 3.53
CA LEU A 107 5.29 -9.41 2.51
C LEU A 107 6.08 -8.32 1.75
N LEU A 108 5.43 -7.24 1.33
CA LEU A 108 6.09 -6.13 0.64
C LEU A 108 7.16 -5.48 1.54
N THR A 109 6.79 -5.10 2.77
CA THR A 109 7.64 -4.30 3.67
C THR A 109 8.75 -5.06 4.37
N VAL A 110 8.56 -6.35 4.64
CA VAL A 110 9.51 -7.16 5.44
C VAL A 110 10.32 -8.11 4.56
N VAL A 111 9.73 -8.61 3.47
CA VAL A 111 10.35 -9.67 2.66
C VAL A 111 10.89 -9.11 1.34
N LEU A 112 10.04 -8.43 0.57
CA LEU A 112 10.37 -8.08 -0.82
C LEU A 112 11.18 -6.79 -0.98
N PHE A 113 10.82 -5.74 -0.22
CA PHE A 113 11.37 -4.40 -0.44
C PHE A 113 12.09 -3.80 0.77
N ALA A 114 12.31 -4.59 1.83
CA ALA A 114 12.94 -4.10 3.05
C ALA A 114 14.29 -3.38 2.79
N ILE A 115 15.08 -3.87 1.82
CA ILE A 115 16.38 -3.29 1.46
C ILE A 115 16.18 -1.95 0.71
N GLN A 116 15.31 -1.93 -0.31
CA GLN A 116 15.03 -0.73 -1.09
C GLN A 116 14.39 0.37 -0.22
N ASP A 117 13.47 0.00 0.66
CA ASP A 117 12.84 0.90 1.64
C ASP A 117 13.87 1.49 2.59
N ALA A 118 14.78 0.67 3.13
CA ALA A 118 15.87 1.15 3.99
C ALA A 118 16.83 2.09 3.26
N LEU A 119 17.15 1.78 1.99
CA LEU A 119 17.99 2.63 1.15
C LEU A 119 17.31 3.98 0.88
N LEU A 120 16.04 3.99 0.47
CA LEU A 120 15.26 5.20 0.24
C LEU A 120 15.16 6.06 1.50
N LEU A 121 14.86 5.46 2.65
CA LEU A 121 14.79 6.15 3.93
C LEU A 121 16.15 6.79 4.27
N SER A 122 17.24 6.06 4.10
CA SER A 122 18.60 6.57 4.33
C SER A 122 18.95 7.72 3.37
N THR A 123 18.53 7.63 2.11
CA THR A 123 18.67 8.69 1.11
C THR A 123 17.91 9.94 1.52
N CYS A 124 16.65 9.81 1.97
CA CYS A 124 15.85 10.92 2.47
C CYS A 124 16.52 11.58 3.69
N GLN A 125 16.99 10.79 4.65
CA GLN A 125 17.68 11.29 5.86
C GLN A 125 19.01 11.99 5.54
N SER A 126 19.71 11.56 4.48
CA SER A 126 21.00 12.12 4.06
C SER A 126 20.86 13.34 3.14
N SER A 127 19.65 13.63 2.66
CA SER A 127 19.38 14.76 1.77
C SER A 127 19.43 16.07 2.54
N ILE A 128 20.33 16.96 2.11
CA ILE A 128 20.42 18.33 2.63
C ILE A 128 19.46 19.19 1.80
N LEU A 129 18.29 19.50 2.37
CA LEU A 129 17.39 20.48 1.76
C LEU A 129 17.74 21.89 2.25
N SER A 130 18.28 22.72 1.35
CA SER A 130 18.51 24.13 1.61
C SER A 130 17.16 24.87 1.60
N SER A 131 16.58 25.02 2.79
CA SER A 131 15.47 25.93 3.16
C SER A 131 14.16 25.83 2.36
N LEU A 132 13.05 25.45 3.02
CA LEU A 132 11.68 25.75 2.52
C LEU A 132 10.56 25.75 3.57
N LEU A 133 10.87 25.85 4.86
CA LEU A 133 9.86 26.08 5.91
C LEU A 133 9.70 27.58 6.22
N SER A 134 9.61 28.42 5.19
CA SER A 134 9.42 29.87 5.36
C SER A 134 7.96 30.31 5.29
N ASP A 135 7.04 29.44 4.86
CA ASP A 135 5.61 29.73 4.75
C ASP A 135 4.74 28.68 5.48
N GLU A 136 3.68 29.15 6.14
CA GLU A 136 2.71 28.38 6.93
C GLU A 136 1.95 27.36 6.07
N SER A 137 1.69 27.72 4.80
CA SER A 137 1.01 26.85 3.83
C SER A 137 1.82 25.57 3.52
N THR A 138 3.14 25.71 3.36
CA THR A 138 4.06 24.61 3.07
C THR A 138 4.26 23.72 4.29
N THR A 139 4.24 24.32 5.49
CA THR A 139 4.34 23.59 6.76
C THR A 139 3.11 22.70 6.99
N THR A 140 1.91 23.25 6.81
CA THR A 140 0.65 22.50 6.92
C THR A 140 0.58 21.34 5.92
N LEU A 141 1.05 21.57 4.69
CA LEU A 141 1.10 20.53 3.66
C LEU A 141 2.11 19.43 4.02
N LEU A 142 3.27 19.79 4.58
CA LEU A 142 4.24 18.79 5.06
C LEU A 142 3.67 17.95 6.20
N GLU A 143 2.94 18.55 7.13
CA GLU A 143 2.25 17.81 8.20
C GLU A 143 1.23 16.82 7.62
N SER A 144 0.45 17.25 6.62
CA SER A 144 -0.49 16.36 5.91
C SER A 144 0.22 15.18 5.23
N PHE A 145 1.39 15.41 4.65
CA PHE A 145 2.24 14.36 4.09
C PHE A 145 2.70 13.36 5.15
N LYS A 146 3.23 13.87 6.29
CA LYS A 146 3.68 13.02 7.40
C LYS A 146 2.53 12.21 7.99
N GLU A 147 1.38 12.83 8.20
CA GLU A 147 0.18 12.16 8.72
C GLU A 147 -0.28 11.08 7.75
N THR A 148 -0.41 11.38 6.47
CA THR A 148 -0.85 10.40 5.45
C THR A 148 0.10 9.21 5.39
N PHE A 149 1.42 9.43 5.33
CA PHE A 149 2.38 8.33 5.30
C PHE A 149 2.40 7.53 6.61
N ASN A 150 2.16 8.17 7.75
CA ASN A 150 2.00 7.46 9.02
C ASN A 150 0.74 6.60 9.01
N THR A 151 -0.41 7.15 8.62
CA THR A 151 -1.68 6.42 8.49
C THR A 151 -1.55 5.23 7.55
N ILE A 152 -0.88 5.36 6.41
CA ILE A 152 -0.67 4.23 5.48
C ILE A 152 0.09 3.07 6.16
N GLN A 153 0.99 3.39 7.10
CA GLN A 153 1.81 2.40 7.79
C GLN A 153 1.12 1.81 9.02
N THR A 154 0.35 2.62 9.75
CA THR A 154 -0.24 2.22 11.04
C THR A 154 -1.66 1.72 10.92
N ASP A 155 -2.38 2.14 9.89
CA ASP A 155 -3.80 1.90 9.72
C ASP A 155 -4.03 0.86 8.63
N LEU A 156 -5.21 0.24 8.70
CA LEU A 156 -5.58 -0.83 7.79
C LEU A 156 -6.25 -0.24 6.55
N VAL A 157 -5.44 0.15 5.57
CA VAL A 157 -5.88 0.79 4.33
C VAL A 157 -5.66 -0.10 3.11
N THR A 158 -6.67 -0.17 2.25
CA THR A 158 -6.63 -0.89 0.96
C THR A 158 -5.79 -0.14 -0.08
N PRO A 159 -5.31 -0.79 -1.16
CA PRO A 159 -4.57 -0.12 -2.23
C PRO A 159 -5.29 1.10 -2.81
N ASP A 160 -6.61 1.02 -2.98
CA ASP A 160 -7.43 2.12 -3.50
C ASP A 160 -7.50 3.30 -2.53
N GLU A 161 -7.61 3.03 -1.22
CA GLU A 161 -7.62 4.07 -0.18
C GLU A 161 -6.26 4.77 -0.09
N VAL A 162 -5.16 4.02 -0.17
CA VAL A 162 -3.80 4.57 -0.23
C VAL A 162 -3.64 5.45 -1.48
N LEU A 163 -4.06 4.96 -2.65
CA LEU A 163 -3.96 5.71 -3.90
C LEU A 163 -4.80 7.00 -3.86
N TYR A 164 -5.99 6.96 -3.27
CA TYR A 164 -6.84 8.14 -3.07
C TYR A 164 -6.23 9.17 -2.11
N ALA A 165 -5.62 8.72 -1.01
CA ALA A 165 -4.93 9.61 -0.08
C ALA A 165 -3.75 10.32 -0.76
N LEU A 166 -2.94 9.59 -1.53
CA LEU A 166 -1.82 10.14 -2.29
C LEU A 166 -2.28 11.11 -3.38
N LYS A 167 -3.39 10.81 -4.07
CA LYS A 167 -4.03 11.76 -4.99
C LYS A 167 -4.42 13.06 -4.28
N THR A 168 -5.01 12.95 -3.09
CA THR A 168 -5.46 14.12 -2.31
C THR A 168 -4.28 15.02 -1.92
N LEU A 169 -3.16 14.43 -1.50
CA LEU A 169 -1.91 15.16 -1.29
C LEU A 169 -1.41 15.83 -2.57
N SER A 170 -1.52 15.15 -3.70
CA SER A 170 -1.09 15.71 -4.97
C SER A 170 -1.94 16.89 -5.41
N ASP A 171 -3.26 16.79 -5.26
CA ASP A 171 -4.21 17.86 -5.57
C ASP A 171 -3.96 19.08 -4.65
N ALA A 172 -3.47 18.87 -3.43
CA ALA A 172 -3.08 19.94 -2.50
C ALA A 172 -1.77 20.64 -2.93
N ILE A 173 -0.79 19.89 -3.46
CA ILE A 173 0.40 20.47 -4.08
C ILE A 173 0.02 21.32 -5.30
N ASP A 174 -0.86 20.83 -6.16
CA ASP A 174 -1.29 21.56 -7.36
C ASP A 174 -1.96 22.90 -7.03
N LYS A 175 -2.67 22.97 -5.89
CA LYS A 175 -3.30 24.22 -5.40
C LYS A 175 -2.29 25.23 -4.84
N THR A 176 -1.15 24.75 -4.33
CA THR A 176 -0.12 25.58 -3.69
C THR A 176 1.05 25.90 -4.61
N THR A 177 1.23 25.14 -5.69
CA THR A 177 2.32 25.28 -6.65
C THR A 177 1.75 25.57 -8.04
N PRO A 178 1.70 26.84 -8.49
CA PRO A 178 0.99 27.23 -9.72
C PRO A 178 1.67 26.78 -11.02
N VAL A 179 2.84 26.10 -10.96
CA VAL A 179 3.61 25.66 -12.14
C VAL A 179 3.76 24.14 -12.13
N VAL A 180 3.12 23.49 -13.11
CA VAL A 180 3.07 22.02 -13.29
C VAL A 180 4.48 21.40 -13.43
N GLU A 181 5.42 22.12 -14.04
CA GLU A 181 6.79 21.64 -14.31
C GLU A 181 7.58 21.36 -13.02
N ASN A 182 7.18 21.93 -11.88
CA ASN A 182 7.82 21.71 -10.58
C ASN A 182 7.11 20.66 -9.71
N ARG A 183 6.07 19.97 -10.21
CA ARG A 183 5.27 19.03 -9.39
C ARG A 183 6.08 17.84 -8.90
N SER A 184 6.90 17.22 -9.76
CA SER A 184 7.73 16.07 -9.39
C SER A 184 8.81 16.45 -8.37
N GLU A 185 9.47 17.59 -8.58
CA GLU A 185 10.47 18.12 -7.65
C GLU A 185 9.85 18.48 -6.30
N LYS A 186 8.66 19.10 -6.30
CA LYS A 186 7.95 19.43 -5.05
C LYS A 186 7.51 18.16 -4.31
N TRP A 187 7.03 17.15 -5.01
CA TRP A 187 6.72 15.84 -4.43
C TRP A 187 7.96 15.18 -3.82
N LYS A 188 9.08 15.17 -4.56
CA LYS A 188 10.36 14.66 -4.06
C LYS A 188 10.78 15.39 -2.79
N GLU A 189 10.71 16.71 -2.77
CA GLU A 189 11.02 17.52 -1.59
C GLU A 189 10.15 17.11 -0.38
N PHE A 190 8.83 17.02 -0.56
CA PHE A 190 7.93 16.60 0.52
C PHE A 190 8.18 15.17 0.97
N VAL A 191 8.50 14.24 0.06
CA VAL A 191 8.89 12.86 0.39
C VAL A 191 10.19 12.83 1.20
N VAL A 192 11.20 13.61 0.81
CA VAL A 192 12.46 13.73 1.55
C VAL A 192 12.22 14.29 2.96
N LEU A 193 11.36 15.31 3.10
CA LEU A 193 11.04 15.93 4.38
C LEU A 193 10.12 15.08 5.26
N SER A 194 9.23 14.28 4.66
CA SER A 194 8.32 13.40 5.39
C SER A 194 8.96 12.08 5.79
N GLN A 195 10.04 11.68 5.11
CA GLN A 195 10.84 10.48 5.40
C GLN A 195 10.00 9.20 5.54
N PRO A 196 9.23 8.83 4.50
CA PRO A 196 8.39 7.64 4.57
C PRO A 196 9.24 6.37 4.66
N SER A 197 8.99 5.54 5.68
CA SER A 197 9.74 4.30 5.96
C SER A 197 9.58 3.20 4.92
N HIS A 198 8.50 3.23 4.12
CA HIS A 198 8.09 2.12 3.26
C HIS A 198 7.75 2.56 1.84
N LEU A 199 8.45 3.57 1.30
CA LEU A 199 8.08 4.21 0.04
C LEU A 199 8.03 3.26 -1.17
N MET A 200 8.98 2.32 -1.28
CA MET A 200 8.99 1.31 -2.34
C MET A 200 7.82 0.35 -2.17
N SER A 201 7.58 -0.10 -0.94
CA SER A 201 6.44 -0.96 -0.63
C SER A 201 5.10 -0.27 -0.92
N ILE A 202 4.95 1.01 -0.60
CA ILE A 202 3.75 1.82 -0.92
C ILE A 202 3.53 1.84 -2.42
N TYR A 203 4.56 2.14 -3.21
CA TYR A 203 4.46 2.17 -4.67
C TYR A 203 3.94 0.84 -5.23
N HIS A 204 4.48 -0.28 -4.78
CA HIS A 204 4.06 -1.58 -5.27
C HIS A 204 2.69 -2.01 -4.74
N TYR A 205 2.35 -1.60 -3.53
CA TYR A 205 1.02 -1.83 -2.96
C TYR A 205 -0.07 -1.10 -3.77
N ILE A 206 0.13 0.17 -4.13
CA ILE A 206 -0.85 0.92 -4.95
C ILE A 206 -0.92 0.43 -6.40
N LYS A 207 0.10 -0.28 -6.92
CA LYS A 207 0.04 -0.90 -8.26
C LYS A 207 -0.95 -2.08 -8.31
N LEU A 208 -1.41 -2.57 -7.17
CA LEU A 208 -2.48 -3.56 -7.06
C LEU A 208 -3.88 -2.93 -7.07
N SER A 209 -3.97 -1.59 -7.08
CA SER A 209 -5.25 -0.88 -7.16
C SER A 209 -5.94 -1.18 -8.50
N GLN A 210 -7.24 -1.44 -8.44
CA GLN A 210 -8.08 -1.59 -9.63
C GLN A 210 -8.45 -0.23 -10.25
N ASN A 211 -8.08 0.88 -9.61
CA ASN A 211 -8.42 2.23 -10.02
C ASN A 211 -7.40 2.79 -11.02
N THR A 212 -7.59 2.45 -12.29
CA THR A 212 -6.72 2.91 -13.40
C THR A 212 -6.79 4.42 -13.66
N GLU A 213 -7.81 5.13 -13.16
CA GLU A 213 -7.95 6.58 -13.36
C GLU A 213 -6.85 7.38 -12.66
N ASN A 214 -6.15 6.77 -11.70
CA ASN A 214 -5.11 7.41 -10.89
C ASN A 214 -3.69 6.91 -11.22
N GLU A 215 -3.49 6.29 -12.38
CA GLU A 215 -2.16 5.77 -12.80
C GLU A 215 -1.08 6.87 -12.81
N ALA A 216 -1.46 8.12 -13.07
CA ALA A 216 -0.56 9.27 -13.02
C ALA A 216 0.10 9.46 -11.63
N ILE A 217 -0.60 9.13 -10.54
CA ILE A 217 -0.06 9.22 -9.17
C ILE A 217 0.97 8.10 -8.94
N SER A 218 0.67 6.87 -9.37
CA SER A 218 1.62 5.75 -9.28
C SER A 218 2.89 6.04 -10.08
N ASN A 219 2.77 6.64 -11.26
CA ASN A 219 3.93 7.04 -12.07
C ASN A 219 4.72 8.19 -11.43
N LEU A 220 4.04 9.15 -10.81
CA LEU A 220 4.68 10.24 -10.07
C LEU A 220 5.55 9.71 -8.92
N ILE A 221 5.01 8.78 -8.13
CA ILE A 221 5.75 8.15 -7.02
C ILE A 221 6.93 7.34 -7.56
N LYS A 222 6.72 6.59 -8.66
CA LYS A 222 7.80 5.86 -9.32
C LYS A 222 8.94 6.79 -9.72
N ASN A 223 8.65 7.92 -10.35
CA ASN A 223 9.67 8.88 -10.78
C ASN A 223 10.45 9.44 -9.59
N VAL A 224 9.78 9.74 -8.47
CA VAL A 224 10.45 10.18 -7.24
C VAL A 224 11.38 9.09 -6.68
N ILE A 225 10.91 7.84 -6.64
CA ILE A 225 11.72 6.68 -6.21
C ILE A 225 12.94 6.49 -7.10
N ASP A 226 12.73 6.42 -8.42
CA ASP A 226 13.79 6.18 -9.40
C ASP A 226 14.85 7.28 -9.32
N ASP A 227 14.44 8.54 -9.13
CA ASP A 227 15.36 9.67 -8.95
C ASP A 227 16.13 9.59 -7.62
N LEU A 228 15.48 9.28 -6.49
CA LEU A 228 16.17 9.10 -5.20
C LEU A 228 17.15 7.92 -5.22
N LEU A 229 16.87 6.87 -5.98
CA LEU A 229 17.74 5.70 -6.12
C LEU A 229 18.86 5.88 -7.17
N THR A 230 18.77 6.89 -8.03
CA THR A 230 19.79 7.15 -9.07
C THR A 230 20.68 8.34 -8.71
N ASN A 231 20.06 9.43 -8.25
CA ASN A 231 20.68 10.73 -8.01
C ASN A 231 20.66 11.12 -6.52
N GLY A 232 20.34 10.18 -5.64
CA GLY A 232 20.26 10.44 -4.20
C GLY A 232 21.64 10.50 -3.53
N PRO A 233 21.80 11.26 -2.44
CA PRO A 233 23.08 11.48 -1.74
C PRO A 233 23.73 10.22 -1.17
N VAL A 234 22.96 9.17 -0.89
CA VAL A 234 23.53 7.88 -0.43
C VAL A 234 24.12 7.10 -1.61
N VAL A 235 23.49 7.19 -2.77
CA VAL A 235 23.93 6.52 -4.00
C VAL A 235 25.17 7.21 -4.55
N GLU A 236 25.20 8.56 -4.55
CA GLU A 236 26.39 9.35 -4.88
C GLU A 236 27.59 8.96 -4.01
N LYS A 237 27.41 8.90 -2.68
CA LYS A 237 28.47 8.47 -1.74
C LYS A 237 28.92 7.02 -1.93
N MET A 238 28.02 6.12 -2.31
CA MET A 238 28.38 4.72 -2.61
C MET A 238 29.17 4.61 -3.92
N GLN A 239 28.77 5.35 -4.95
CA GLN A 239 29.48 5.42 -6.23
C GLN A 239 30.88 6.01 -6.05
N GLU A 240 31.02 7.11 -5.30
CA GLU A 240 32.32 7.72 -4.98
C GLU A 240 33.27 6.74 -4.31
N LYS A 241 32.79 5.95 -3.34
CA LYS A 241 33.62 4.94 -2.66
C LYS A 241 34.03 3.78 -3.57
N VAL A 242 33.16 3.36 -4.49
CA VAL A 242 33.49 2.29 -5.45
C VAL A 242 34.53 2.77 -6.46
N VAL A 243 34.42 4.02 -6.93
CA VAL A 243 35.42 4.63 -7.82
C VAL A 243 36.79 4.72 -7.14
N CYS A 244 36.85 5.15 -5.88
CA CYS A 244 38.12 5.19 -5.13
C CYS A 244 38.77 3.81 -4.92
N LEU A 245 37.99 2.72 -4.90
CA LEU A 245 38.53 1.36 -4.78
C LEU A 245 39.08 0.80 -6.10
N ILE A 246 38.70 1.39 -7.24
CA ILE A 246 39.17 1.01 -8.59
C ILE A 246 40.42 1.81 -8.97
N ASP A 247 40.57 3.03 -8.46
CA ASP A 247 41.75 3.89 -8.70
C ASP A 247 42.97 3.54 -7.83
N ASP A 248 42.84 2.60 -6.88
CA ASP A 248 43.93 2.06 -6.05
C ASP A 248 44.58 0.77 -6.65
N GLU A 249 44.43 0.52 -7.96
CA GLU A 249 45.19 -0.50 -8.72
C GLU A 249 46.45 0.05 -9.44
#